data_AF-A0A820QUB5-F1
#
_entry.id   AF-A0A820QUB5-F1
#
_cell.length_a   1.000
_cell.length_b   1.000
_cell.length_c   1.000
_cell.angle_alpha   90.00
_cell.angle_beta   90.00
_cell.angle_gamma   90.00
#
_symmetry.space_group_name_H-M   'P 1'
#
loop_
_entity.id
_entity.type
_entity.pdbx_description
1 polymer ?
#
loop_
_entity_poly.entity_id
_entity_poly.type
_entity_poly.pdbx_seq_one_letter_code
_entity_poly.pdbx_strand_id
1 'polypeptide(L)'
;KGFVHVATEAQAPIVPTFLANQEEMRWNPILFFWNLFGLGRLYSSILKLNIPIFTPILNTIGEIVWFTMTWIQIPIPAKLTLYIGDPISYDTSKDSIDDIVERSRNNLQALINRHQPQ
;
A
#
# COMPACT_ATOMS: atom_id res chain seq x y z
N LYS A 1 9.75 9.86 0.20
CA LYS A 1 10.77 10.94 0.14
C LYS A 1 10.13 12.28 -0.18
N GLY A 2 9.41 12.44 -1.30
CA GLY A 2 8.78 13.72 -1.69
C GLY A 2 7.97 14.43 -0.59
N PHE A 3 7.11 13.70 0.15
CA PHE A 3 6.33 14.30 1.24
C PHE A 3 7.17 14.88 2.39
N VAL A 4 8.36 14.31 2.64
CA VAL A 4 9.25 14.80 3.72
C VAL A 4 9.90 16.11 3.32
N HIS A 5 10.25 16.29 2.04
CA HIS A 5 10.74 17.58 1.55
C HIS A 5 9.68 18.67 1.74
N VAL A 6 8.45 18.41 1.34
CA VAL A 6 7.33 19.35 1.51
C VAL A 6 7.10 19.68 2.99
N ALA A 7 7.08 18.66 3.86
CA ALA A 7 6.88 18.87 5.29
C ALA A 7 8.04 19.64 5.95
N THR A 8 9.27 19.42 5.50
CA THR A 8 10.48 20.12 5.98
C THR A 8 10.47 21.58 5.54
N GLU A 9 10.17 21.86 4.28
CA GLU A 9 10.06 23.22 3.74
C GLU A 9 8.93 24.01 4.41
N ALA A 10 7.79 23.35 4.66
CA ALA A 10 6.64 23.96 5.33
C ALA A 10 6.76 24.00 6.87
N GLN A 11 7.83 23.45 7.44
CA GLN A 11 8.02 23.27 8.89
C GLN A 11 6.78 22.62 9.58
N ALA A 12 6.13 21.70 8.87
CA ALA A 12 4.87 21.11 9.28
C ALA A 12 5.08 19.72 9.91
N PRO A 13 4.36 19.36 11.00
CA PRO A 13 4.48 18.05 11.59
C PRO A 13 4.01 16.95 10.64
N ILE A 14 4.73 15.82 10.60
CA ILE A 14 4.30 14.62 9.87
C ILE A 14 3.50 13.76 10.84
N VAL A 15 2.22 13.52 10.53
CA VAL A 15 1.33 12.68 11.34
C VAL A 15 1.03 11.38 10.57
N PRO A 16 1.40 10.20 11.10
CA PRO A 16 1.09 8.94 10.46
C PRO A 16 -0.40 8.65 10.59
N THR A 17 -1.06 8.41 9.46
CA THR A 17 -2.49 8.08 9.41
C THR A 17 -2.71 6.90 8.49
N PHE A 18 -3.61 5.99 8.87
CA PHE A 18 -4.04 4.92 7.97
C PHE A 18 -5.53 4.62 8.13
N LEU A 19 -6.14 4.12 7.06
CA LEU A 19 -7.54 3.71 7.02
C LEU A 19 -7.63 2.18 7.04
N ALA A 20 -8.25 1.63 8.08
CA ALA A 20 -8.56 0.20 8.13
C ALA A 20 -9.80 -0.11 7.28
N ASN A 21 -9.82 -1.33 6.71
CA ASN A 21 -10.94 -1.93 5.99
C ASN A 21 -11.34 -1.25 4.67
N GLN A 22 -10.44 -0.45 4.07
CA GLN A 22 -10.69 0.17 2.76
C GLN A 22 -10.92 -0.88 1.66
N GLU A 23 -10.13 -1.96 1.66
CA GLU A 23 -10.24 -3.03 0.67
C GLU A 23 -11.54 -3.85 0.83
N GLU A 24 -12.03 -4.00 2.07
CA GLU A 24 -13.30 -4.70 2.33
C GLU A 24 -14.50 -3.99 1.69
N MET A 25 -14.42 -2.66 1.52
CA MET A 25 -15.46 -1.91 0.82
C MET A 25 -15.52 -2.22 -0.68
N ARG A 26 -14.40 -2.66 -1.27
CA ARG A 26 -14.24 -2.83 -2.72
C ARG A 26 -14.10 -4.29 -3.05
N TRP A 27 -15.13 -5.06 -2.74
CA TRP A 27 -15.08 -6.50 -2.99
C TRP A 27 -15.11 -6.80 -4.49
N ASN A 28 -14.13 -7.56 -4.95
CA ASN A 28 -14.10 -8.06 -6.31
C ASN A 28 -14.22 -9.60 -6.28
N PRO A 29 -15.34 -10.18 -6.73
CA PRO A 29 -15.55 -11.63 -6.71
C PRO A 29 -14.48 -12.38 -7.51
N ILE A 30 -14.07 -11.83 -8.65
CA ILE A 30 -13.10 -12.48 -9.55
C ILE A 30 -11.72 -12.53 -8.88
N LEU A 31 -11.26 -11.41 -8.31
CA LEU A 31 -10.00 -11.38 -7.58
C LEU A 31 -10.04 -12.21 -6.30
N PHE A 32 -11.20 -12.25 -5.62
CA PHE A 32 -11.41 -13.11 -4.45
C PHE A 32 -11.21 -14.58 -4.82
N PHE A 33 -11.87 -15.08 -5.88
CA PHE A 33 -11.66 -16.45 -6.35
C PHE A 33 -10.25 -16.68 -6.89
N TRP A 34 -9.67 -15.71 -7.59
CA TRP A 34 -8.28 -15.77 -8.07
C TRP A 34 -7.29 -15.96 -6.92
N ASN A 35 -7.49 -15.26 -5.81
CA ASN A 35 -6.68 -15.40 -4.61
C ASN A 35 -6.97 -16.72 -3.88
N LEU A 36 -8.25 -17.12 -3.78
CA LEU A 36 -8.69 -18.37 -3.15
C LEU A 36 -8.05 -19.60 -3.81
N PHE A 37 -7.98 -19.62 -5.14
CA PHE A 37 -7.32 -20.69 -5.90
C PHE A 37 -5.78 -20.55 -5.95
N GLY A 38 -5.20 -19.53 -5.32
CA GLY A 38 -3.75 -19.31 -5.30
C GLY A 38 -3.15 -18.88 -6.64
N LEU A 39 -3.97 -18.47 -7.62
CA LEU A 39 -3.51 -18.06 -8.95
C LEU A 39 -2.62 -16.82 -8.89
N GLY A 40 -2.81 -15.95 -7.88
CA GLY A 40 -1.89 -14.84 -7.61
C GLY A 40 -0.47 -15.32 -7.26
N ARG A 41 -0.36 -16.35 -6.42
CA ARG A 41 0.95 -16.93 -6.04
C ARG A 41 1.60 -17.62 -7.24
N LEU A 42 0.81 -18.27 -8.08
CA LEU A 42 1.28 -18.89 -9.32
C LEU A 42 1.81 -17.83 -10.29
N TYR A 43 1.04 -16.77 -10.53
CA TYR A 43 1.45 -15.64 -11.38
C TYR A 43 2.77 -15.02 -10.89
N SER A 44 2.89 -14.73 -9.60
CA SER A 44 4.13 -14.22 -9.02
C SER A 44 5.30 -15.21 -9.15
N SER A 45 5.05 -16.51 -9.03
CA SER A 45 6.08 -17.54 -9.23
C SER A 45 6.54 -17.64 -10.68
N ILE A 46 5.64 -17.47 -11.63
CA ILE A 46 5.96 -17.43 -13.07
C ILE A 46 6.77 -16.18 -13.41
N LEU A 47 6.39 -15.02 -12.88
CA LEU A 47 7.15 -13.78 -13.10
C LEU A 47 8.58 -13.85 -12.54
N LYS A 48 8.80 -14.59 -11.45
CA LYS A 48 10.15 -14.81 -10.90
C LYS A 48 11.09 -15.58 -11.83
N LEU A 49 10.57 -16.27 -12.85
CA LEU A 49 11.39 -16.94 -13.86
C LEU A 49 12.13 -15.94 -14.77
N ASN A 50 11.72 -14.66 -14.76
CA ASN A 50 12.40 -13.53 -15.39
C ASN A 50 12.85 -13.78 -16.84
N ILE A 51 11.95 -14.34 -17.65
CA ILE A 51 12.21 -14.58 -19.07
C ILE A 51 12.11 -13.23 -19.81
N PRO A 52 13.12 -12.81 -20.59
CA PRO A 52 13.25 -11.42 -21.09
C PRO A 52 12.07 -10.92 -21.92
N ILE A 53 11.49 -11.78 -22.74
CA ILE A 53 10.37 -11.40 -23.63
C ILE A 53 9.02 -11.63 -22.95
N PHE A 54 8.93 -12.64 -22.09
CA PHE A 54 7.65 -13.08 -21.54
C PHE A 54 7.22 -12.25 -20.32
N THR A 55 8.17 -11.81 -19.50
CA THR A 55 7.89 -11.05 -18.27
C THR A 55 7.22 -9.70 -18.55
N PRO A 56 7.68 -8.88 -19.52
CA PRO A 56 7.00 -7.62 -19.86
C PRO A 56 5.58 -7.84 -20.37
N ILE A 57 5.38 -8.85 -21.24
CA ILE A 57 4.06 -9.19 -21.80
C ILE A 57 3.10 -9.61 -20.67
N LEU A 58 3.55 -10.48 -19.76
CA LEU A 58 2.76 -10.89 -18.61
C LEU A 58 2.42 -9.75 -17.66
N ASN A 59 3.32 -8.79 -17.48
CA ASN A 59 3.05 -7.59 -16.67
C ASN A 59 1.99 -6.72 -17.33
N THR A 60 2.10 -6.45 -18.64
CA THR A 60 1.06 -5.69 -19.37
C THR A 60 -0.29 -6.38 -19.33
N ILE A 61 -0.34 -7.70 -19.54
CA ILE A 61 -1.60 -8.47 -19.40
C ILE A 61 -2.13 -8.36 -17.97
N GLY A 62 -1.27 -8.51 -16.97
CA GLY A 62 -1.64 -8.38 -15.56
C GLY A 62 -2.21 -7.00 -15.23
N GLU A 63 -1.62 -5.93 -15.75
CA GLU A 63 -2.09 -4.55 -15.60
C GLU A 63 -3.44 -4.34 -16.28
N ILE A 64 -3.63 -4.84 -17.52
CA ILE A 64 -4.91 -4.76 -18.23
C ILE A 64 -5.98 -5.51 -17.45
N VAL A 65 -5.70 -6.74 -17.03
CA VAL A 65 -6.63 -7.54 -16.22
C VAL A 65 -6.97 -6.81 -14.92
N TRP A 66 -5.98 -6.33 -14.18
CA TRP A 66 -6.21 -5.59 -12.94
C TRP A 66 -7.06 -4.32 -13.17
N PHE A 67 -6.76 -3.56 -14.23
CA PHE A 67 -7.50 -2.36 -14.58
C PHE A 67 -8.95 -2.67 -14.94
N THR A 68 -9.20 -3.67 -15.80
CA THR A 68 -10.57 -4.10 -16.15
C THR A 68 -11.33 -4.61 -14.93
N MET A 69 -10.68 -5.39 -14.07
CA MET A 69 -11.29 -5.94 -12.86
C MET A 69 -11.69 -4.85 -11.86
N THR A 70 -11.00 -3.70 -11.86
CA THR A 70 -11.36 -2.56 -11.00
C THR A 70 -12.78 -2.02 -11.27
N TRP A 71 -13.32 -2.22 -12.47
CA TRP A 71 -14.68 -1.81 -12.84
C TRP A 71 -15.79 -2.78 -12.39
N ILE A 72 -15.45 -4.00 -11.97
CA ILE A 72 -16.41 -5.05 -11.57
C ILE A 72 -16.53 -5.12 -10.03
N GLN A 73 -16.07 -4.09 -9.32
CA GLN A 73 -16.09 -4.06 -7.87
C GLN A 73 -17.51 -3.82 -7.35
N ILE A 74 -17.91 -4.64 -6.39
CA ILE A 74 -19.18 -4.53 -5.70
C ILE A 74 -18.93 -3.78 -4.39
N PRO A 75 -19.58 -2.63 -4.15
CA PRO A 75 -19.44 -1.92 -2.90
C PRO A 75 -20.09 -2.72 -1.78
N ILE A 76 -19.30 -3.09 -0.76
CA ILE A 76 -19.81 -3.75 0.44
C ILE A 76 -19.81 -2.73 1.59
N PRO A 77 -20.92 -2.62 2.36
CA PRO A 77 -20.93 -1.78 3.54
C PRO A 77 -19.96 -2.35 4.58
N ALA A 78 -18.79 -1.71 4.71
CA ALA A 78 -17.78 -2.04 5.71
C ALA A 78 -17.52 -0.82 6.60
N LYS A 79 -17.18 -1.06 7.86
CA LYS A 79 -16.79 0.00 8.79
C LYS A 79 -15.37 0.47 8.45
N LEU A 80 -15.27 1.67 7.88
CA LEU A 80 -14.00 2.39 7.77
C LEU A 80 -13.60 2.98 9.12
N THR A 81 -12.36 2.78 9.53
CA THR A 81 -11.80 3.42 10.72
C THR A 81 -10.51 4.12 10.36
N LEU A 82 -10.46 5.45 10.59
CA LEU A 82 -9.25 6.25 10.46
C LEU A 82 -8.49 6.21 11.77
N TYR A 83 -7.26 5.72 11.72
CA TYR A 83 -6.34 5.77 12.85
C TYR A 83 -5.32 6.88 12.61
N ILE A 84 -5.17 7.72 13.61
CA ILE A 84 -4.23 8.85 13.63
C ILE A 84 -3.22 8.55 14.73
N GLY A 85 -1.95 8.44 14.37
CA GLY A 85 -0.86 8.26 15.32
C GLY A 85 -0.29 9.57 15.82
N ASP A 86 0.71 9.47 16.69
CA ASP A 86 1.38 10.64 17.25
C ASP A 86 2.24 11.35 16.19
N PRO A 87 2.33 12.70 16.24
CA PRO A 87 3.20 13.46 15.35
C PRO A 87 4.66 13.04 15.47
N ILE A 88 5.34 12.92 14.33
CA ILE A 88 6.75 12.58 14.29
C ILE A 88 7.55 13.86 14.53
N SER A 89 8.31 13.88 15.62
CA SER A 89 9.31 14.92 15.86
C SER A 89 10.52 14.69 14.97
N TYR A 90 10.87 15.69 14.17
CA TYR A 90 12.12 15.75 13.43
C TYR A 90 12.69 17.17 13.49
N ASP A 91 14.02 17.27 13.54
CA ASP A 91 14.73 18.53 13.51
C ASP A 91 15.44 18.66 12.17
N THR A 92 15.02 19.62 11.35
CA THR A 92 15.54 19.85 10.00
C THR A 92 17.02 20.22 9.98
N SER A 93 17.62 20.58 11.13
CA SER A 93 19.04 20.88 11.25
C SER A 93 19.92 19.67 11.58
N LYS A 94 19.33 18.57 12.07
CA LYS A 94 20.07 17.40 12.58
C LYS A 94 19.72 16.10 11.89
N ASP A 95 18.46 15.93 11.50
CA ASP A 95 17.98 14.69 10.89
C ASP A 95 18.18 14.74 9.37
N SER A 96 18.73 13.66 8.80
CA SER A 96 18.73 13.47 7.34
C SER A 96 17.30 13.20 6.86
N ILE A 97 16.98 13.63 5.63
CA ILE A 97 15.70 13.33 4.99
C ILE A 97 15.41 11.82 4.96
N ASP A 98 16.44 11.01 4.74
CA ASP A 98 16.27 9.56 4.69
C ASP A 98 15.91 8.96 6.05
N ASP A 99 16.47 9.51 7.13
CA ASP A 99 16.17 9.09 8.51
C ASP A 99 14.71 9.44 8.88
N ILE A 100 14.24 10.63 8.47
CA ILE A 100 12.85 11.05 8.68
C ILE A 100 11.89 10.15 7.91
N VAL A 101 12.23 9.78 6.68
CA VAL A 101 11.44 8.85 5.86
C VAL A 101 11.35 7.48 6.51
N GLU A 102 12.47 6.95 7.01
CA GLU A 102 12.51 5.66 7.67
C GLU A 102 11.72 5.66 8.98
N ARG A 103 11.90 6.69 9.81
CA ARG A 103 11.12 6.89 11.05
C ARG A 103 9.62 6.98 10.76
N SER A 104 9.23 7.68 9.70
CA SER A 104 7.83 7.79 9.28
C SER A 104 7.25 6.47 8.83
N ARG A 105 8.01 5.70 8.05
CA ARG A 105 7.61 4.36 7.63
C ARG A 105 7.44 3.43 8.84
N ASN A 106 8.38 3.43 9.77
CA ASN A 106 8.36 2.55 10.94
C ASN A 106 7.19 2.88 11.88
N ASN A 107 6.92 4.17 12.13
CA ASN A 107 5.77 4.58 12.93
C ASN A 107 4.43 4.23 12.28
N LEU A 108 4.30 4.45 10.96
CA LEU A 108 3.10 4.05 10.23
C LEU A 108 2.90 2.54 10.28
N GLN A 109 3.96 1.74 10.08
CA GLN A 109 3.88 0.29 10.14
C GLN A 109 3.53 -0.21 11.55
N ALA A 110 4.08 0.42 12.60
CA ALA A 110 3.73 0.11 13.98
C ALA A 110 2.25 0.42 14.27
N LEU A 111 1.74 1.55 13.76
CA LEU A 111 0.34 1.93 13.87
C LEU A 111 -0.58 0.92 13.17
N ILE A 112 -0.21 0.46 11.96
CA ILE A 112 -0.92 -0.59 11.22
C ILE A 112 -0.91 -1.90 12.02
N ASN A 113 0.26 -2.38 12.44
CA ASN A 113 0.40 -3.65 13.17
C ASN A 113 -0.39 -3.66 14.49
N ARG A 114 -0.55 -2.50 15.14
CA ARG A 114 -1.35 -2.35 16.37
C ARG A 114 -2.85 -2.56 16.13
N HIS A 115 -3.34 -2.17 14.95
CA HIS A 115 -4.77 -2.05 14.67
C HIS A 115 -5.28 -3.03 13.60
N GLN A 116 -4.39 -3.70 12.87
CA GLN A 116 -4.70 -4.75 11.89
C GLN A 116 -3.84 -5.98 12.18
N PRO A 117 -4.40 -7.04 12.81
CA PRO A 117 -3.72 -8.34 12.88
C PRO A 117 -3.60 -8.95 11.47
N GLN A 118 -2.43 -9.51 11.15
CA GLN A 118 -2.17 -10.18 9.87
C GLN A 118 -2.83 -11.56 9.78
#